data_AF-A0A935XAS9-F1
#
_entry.id   AF-A0A935XAS9-F1
#
_cell.length_a   1.000
_cell.length_b   1.000
_cell.length_c   1.000
_cell.angle_alpha   90.00
_cell.angle_beta   90.00
_cell.angle_gamma   90.00
#
_symmetry.space_group_name_H-M   'P 1'
#
loop_
_entity.id
_entity.type
_entity.pdbx_description
1 polymer ?
#
loop_
_entity_poly.entity_id
_entity_poly.type
_entity_poly.pdbx_seq_one_letter_code
_entity_poly.pdbx_strand_id
1 'polypeptide(L)'
;MTLAPSLNHPQRLPLAAEVHARPFMFVEAPARVSHLAVYVGHDASRAHKLVQAFCARFGVAPPSPGAQHFVHDFGHVRLRWERHTEFCTCTFVENGSEDGDPFGKPAVRHAPNDWLELLSGSVLAACHIAVERGEPLDFRDERLKRLFPAPPLVGSRISNGGEVWTDFQIGPDGYSRILLRDIGLQENQAGRMVQRLCELETYRIMALLALPVARESTQALGAMEGELTELSATMVQPERSVSDGTLLARLSALAARVEALSLRTNYRFSAGQAYYRLVRARIADLRESRIEGIPTIDEFMERRLAPAMETCASAAVRQETLATKVARTNDLLRTGVSLAQERHNQEILEQMNRNAQLQLRLQHAVEGLSVVAITYYVLGLTGYLLKAGKGMGLPLNVDAALGFLMPLACGLTWFGIRRMKHRIVKDGGSHA
;
A
#
# COMPACT_ATOMS: atom_id res chain seq x y z
N MET A 1 -42.14 21.38 -24.71
CA MET A 1 -41.67 20.04 -25.14
C MET A 1 -40.96 19.37 -23.98
N THR A 2 -41.38 18.18 -23.58
CA THR A 2 -40.68 17.32 -22.62
C THR A 2 -39.77 16.36 -23.39
N LEU A 3 -38.54 16.17 -22.92
CA LEU A 3 -37.59 15.26 -23.55
C LEU A 3 -38.07 13.81 -23.33
N ALA A 4 -38.23 13.02 -24.39
CA ALA A 4 -38.66 11.64 -24.27
C ALA A 4 -37.65 10.81 -23.42
N PRO A 5 -38.12 9.94 -22.49
CA PRO A 5 -37.23 9.13 -21.65
C PRO A 5 -36.24 8.26 -22.43
N SER A 6 -36.63 7.80 -23.62
CA SER A 6 -35.78 7.02 -24.53
C SER A 6 -34.56 7.78 -25.07
N LEU A 7 -34.59 9.12 -25.03
CA LEU A 7 -33.46 9.96 -25.42
C LEU A 7 -32.50 10.23 -24.25
N ASN A 8 -32.88 9.90 -23.01
CA ASN A 8 -32.02 10.07 -21.87
C ASN A 8 -31.06 8.89 -21.75
N HIS A 9 -29.76 9.20 -21.62
CA HIS A 9 -28.80 8.24 -21.09
C HIS A 9 -29.29 7.73 -19.72
N PRO A 10 -29.24 6.41 -19.42
CA PRO A 10 -29.79 5.86 -18.18
C PRO A 10 -29.24 6.49 -16.90
N GLN A 11 -27.98 6.95 -16.91
CA GLN A 11 -27.35 7.59 -15.76
C GLN A 11 -27.61 9.10 -15.64
N ARG A 12 -28.24 9.76 -16.63
CA ARG A 12 -28.37 11.23 -16.62
C ARG A 12 -29.14 11.73 -15.40
N LEU A 13 -30.27 11.11 -15.09
CA LEU A 13 -31.10 11.53 -13.94
C LEU A 13 -30.45 11.15 -12.61
N PRO A 14 -29.93 9.93 -12.39
CA PRO A 14 -29.18 9.61 -11.17
C PRO A 14 -27.99 10.53 -10.91
N LEU A 15 -27.16 10.82 -11.92
CA LEU A 15 -26.00 11.69 -11.77
C LEU A 15 -26.40 13.16 -11.54
N ALA A 16 -27.45 13.63 -12.21
CA ALA A 16 -27.98 14.97 -11.94
C ALA A 16 -28.55 15.09 -10.52
N ALA A 17 -29.27 14.05 -10.05
CA ALA A 17 -29.78 14.00 -8.69
C ALA A 17 -28.66 13.99 -7.65
N GLU A 18 -27.55 13.29 -7.90
CA GLU A 18 -26.38 13.24 -7.01
C GLU A 18 -25.81 14.63 -6.72
N VAL A 19 -25.72 15.51 -7.72
CA VAL A 19 -25.22 16.89 -7.55
C VAL A 19 -26.15 17.73 -6.67
N HIS A 20 -27.46 17.48 -6.73
CA HIS A 20 -28.47 18.22 -5.98
C HIS A 20 -28.87 17.56 -4.64
N ALA A 21 -28.33 16.38 -4.34
CA ALA A 21 -28.70 15.59 -3.16
C ALA A 21 -28.30 16.23 -1.82
N ARG A 22 -27.50 17.32 -1.83
CA ARG A 22 -26.91 17.94 -0.62
C ARG A 22 -27.44 19.36 -0.38
N PRO A 23 -28.72 19.55 0.00
CA PRO A 23 -29.22 20.88 0.35
C PRO A 23 -28.49 21.40 1.60
N PHE A 24 -28.23 22.71 1.69
CA PHE A 24 -27.66 23.32 2.90
C PHE A 24 -28.69 23.33 4.04
N MET A 25 -28.22 23.27 5.30
CA MET A 25 -29.13 23.51 6.42
C MET A 25 -29.52 24.98 6.48
N PHE A 26 -30.80 25.24 6.68
CA PHE A 26 -31.27 26.56 7.04
C PHE A 26 -30.93 26.83 8.51
N VAL A 27 -30.02 27.78 8.73
CA VAL A 27 -29.59 28.26 10.04
C VAL A 27 -29.72 29.78 10.00
N GLU A 28 -30.52 30.33 10.90
CA GLU A 28 -30.75 31.77 11.01
C GLU A 28 -30.34 32.23 12.39
N ALA A 29 -29.50 33.27 12.46
CA ALA A 29 -29.13 33.86 13.73
C ALA A 29 -30.39 34.48 14.37
N PRO A 30 -30.68 34.19 15.65
CA PRO A 30 -29.90 33.41 16.60
C PRO A 30 -30.16 31.90 16.50
N ALA A 31 -29.11 31.08 16.53
CA ALA A 31 -29.24 29.62 16.51
C ALA A 31 -28.18 28.92 17.36
N ARG A 32 -28.53 27.71 17.81
CA ARG A 32 -27.60 26.77 18.47
C ARG A 32 -27.46 25.53 17.62
N VAL A 33 -26.23 25.09 17.43
CA VAL A 33 -25.90 23.90 16.65
C VAL A 33 -25.08 22.95 17.51
N SER A 34 -25.40 21.67 17.45
CA SER A 34 -24.55 20.62 18.00
C SER A 34 -24.24 19.60 16.92
N HIS A 35 -22.97 19.29 16.76
CA HIS A 35 -22.49 18.40 15.72
C HIS A 35 -21.74 17.23 16.36
N LEU A 36 -22.01 16.03 15.85
CA LEU A 36 -21.36 14.78 16.25
C LEU A 36 -20.87 14.06 15.00
N ALA A 37 -19.58 13.72 14.95
CA ALA A 37 -19.01 12.80 13.99
C ALA A 37 -18.77 11.45 14.66
N VAL A 38 -19.48 10.42 14.20
CA VAL A 38 -19.50 9.08 14.78
C VAL A 38 -18.77 8.11 13.86
N TYR A 39 -17.67 7.54 14.33
CA TYR A 39 -16.91 6.53 13.61
C TYR A 39 -17.70 5.22 13.55
N VAL A 40 -17.94 4.75 12.32
CA VAL A 40 -18.62 3.47 12.08
C VAL A 40 -17.69 2.45 11.40
N GLY A 41 -16.45 2.83 11.12
CA GLY A 41 -15.53 2.03 10.31
C GLY A 41 -16.17 1.71 8.97
N HIS A 42 -15.97 0.49 8.49
CA HIS A 42 -16.54 0.04 7.21
C HIS A 42 -17.94 -0.60 7.38
N ASP A 43 -18.55 -0.55 8.57
CA ASP A 43 -19.90 -1.09 8.81
C ASP A 43 -20.96 -0.05 8.42
N ALA A 44 -21.33 -0.05 7.14
CA ALA A 44 -22.39 0.82 6.62
C ALA A 44 -23.75 0.58 7.31
N SER A 45 -23.98 -0.60 7.90
CA SER A 45 -25.23 -0.91 8.59
C SER A 45 -25.34 -0.15 9.91
N ARG A 46 -24.22 0.07 10.61
CA ARG A 46 -24.20 0.77 11.91
C ARG A 46 -24.69 2.21 11.77
N ALA A 47 -24.20 2.94 10.77
CA ALA A 47 -24.64 4.32 10.51
C ALA A 47 -26.16 4.40 10.27
N HIS A 48 -26.70 3.45 9.50
CA HIS A 48 -28.13 3.40 9.21
C HIS A 48 -28.97 3.05 10.44
N LYS A 49 -28.51 2.09 11.26
CA LYS A 49 -29.16 1.73 12.53
C LYS A 49 -29.24 2.91 13.49
N LEU A 50 -28.22 3.76 13.56
CA LEU A 50 -28.21 4.94 14.42
C LEU A 50 -29.30 5.94 14.03
N VAL A 51 -29.42 6.30 12.74
CA VAL A 51 -30.48 7.22 12.29
C VAL A 51 -31.86 6.58 12.39
N GLN A 52 -31.97 5.27 12.16
CA GLN A 52 -33.22 4.53 12.33
C GLN A 52 -33.69 4.54 13.79
N ALA A 53 -32.80 4.27 14.74
CA ALA A 53 -33.10 4.32 16.17
C ALA A 53 -33.54 5.72 16.61
N PHE A 54 -32.89 6.77 16.10
CA PHE A 54 -33.30 8.14 16.34
C PHE A 54 -34.72 8.41 15.83
N CYS A 55 -34.99 8.11 14.56
CA CYS A 55 -36.31 8.32 13.95
C CYS A 55 -37.43 7.55 14.65
N ALA A 56 -37.16 6.31 15.07
CA ALA A 56 -38.11 5.47 15.79
C ALA A 56 -38.58 6.12 17.11
N ARG A 57 -37.71 6.84 17.81
CA ARG A 57 -38.05 7.50 19.08
C ARG A 57 -39.06 8.63 18.92
N PHE A 58 -39.11 9.25 17.74
CA PHE A 58 -40.01 10.35 17.39
C PHE A 58 -41.15 9.92 16.45
N GLY A 59 -41.28 8.62 16.15
CA GLY A 59 -42.32 8.12 15.24
C GLY A 59 -42.17 8.59 13.78
N VAL A 60 -40.95 8.92 13.36
CA VAL A 60 -40.63 9.41 12.02
C VAL A 60 -40.15 8.26 11.14
N ALA A 61 -40.50 8.27 9.85
CA ALA A 61 -39.99 7.30 8.89
C ALA A 61 -38.47 7.48 8.70
N PRO A 62 -37.65 6.43 8.87
CA PRO A 62 -36.21 6.52 8.63
C PRO A 62 -35.90 6.70 7.13
N PRO A 63 -34.69 7.17 6.77
CA PRO A 63 -34.27 7.18 5.37
C PRO A 63 -34.27 5.75 4.79
N SER A 64 -34.37 5.61 3.47
CA SER A 64 -34.31 4.31 2.82
C SER A 64 -32.95 3.63 3.00
N PRO A 65 -32.86 2.29 2.95
CA PRO A 65 -31.58 1.59 2.92
C PRO A 65 -30.67 2.14 1.82
N GLY A 66 -29.39 2.36 2.14
CA GLY A 66 -28.40 2.92 1.21
C GLY A 66 -28.37 4.45 1.12
N ALA A 67 -29.35 5.16 1.70
CA ALA A 67 -29.34 6.62 1.72
C ALA A 67 -28.03 7.19 2.30
N GLN A 68 -27.57 8.29 1.71
CA GLN A 68 -26.35 8.99 2.15
C GLN A 68 -26.66 10.20 3.02
N HIS A 69 -27.89 10.71 2.97
CA HIS A 69 -28.30 11.90 3.69
C HIS A 69 -29.73 11.75 4.20
N PHE A 70 -30.03 12.40 5.32
CA PHE A 70 -31.36 12.51 5.89
C PHE A 70 -31.47 13.86 6.58
N VAL A 71 -32.54 14.60 6.28
CA VAL A 71 -32.84 15.87 6.94
C VAL A 71 -34.29 15.81 7.37
N HIS A 72 -34.55 16.08 8.64
CA HIS A 72 -35.91 16.11 9.17
C HIS A 72 -36.04 17.13 10.29
N ASP A 73 -37.21 17.76 10.35
CA ASP A 73 -37.57 18.73 11.36
C ASP A 73 -38.44 18.04 12.42
N PHE A 74 -37.95 17.98 13.65
CA PHE A 74 -38.63 17.36 14.80
C PHE A 74 -39.35 18.40 15.67
N GLY A 75 -39.61 19.60 15.12
CA GLY A 75 -40.27 20.70 15.79
C GLY A 75 -39.28 21.60 16.54
N HIS A 76 -38.74 21.13 17.66
CA HIS A 76 -37.78 21.91 18.45
C HIS A 76 -36.34 21.84 17.94
N VAL A 77 -36.04 20.82 17.14
CA VAL A 77 -34.70 20.60 16.57
C VAL A 77 -34.81 20.04 15.17
N ARG A 78 -33.95 20.53 14.28
CA ARG A 78 -33.73 19.93 12.98
C ARG A 78 -32.50 19.03 13.04
N LEU A 79 -32.65 17.78 12.60
CA LEU A 79 -31.53 16.86 12.42
C LEU A 79 -31.12 16.81 10.96
N ARG A 80 -29.83 16.98 10.70
CA ARG A 80 -29.16 16.53 9.49
C ARG A 80 -28.26 15.35 9.84
N TRP A 81 -28.48 14.24 9.16
CA TRP A 81 -27.61 13.09 9.18
C TRP A 81 -26.95 12.90 7.81
N GLU A 82 -25.64 12.68 7.80
CA GLU A 82 -24.88 12.35 6.60
C GLU A 82 -24.04 11.08 6.83
N ARG A 83 -24.02 10.21 5.83
CA ARG A 83 -23.23 9.00 5.82
C ARG A 83 -22.03 9.18 4.91
N HIS A 84 -20.86 8.88 5.45
CA HIS A 84 -19.60 8.81 4.72
C HIS A 84 -19.08 7.36 4.73
N THR A 85 -17.89 7.15 4.18
CA THR A 85 -17.28 5.82 4.07
C THR A 85 -16.93 5.22 5.43
N GLU A 86 -16.33 6.01 6.33
CA GLU A 86 -15.83 5.53 7.64
C GLU A 86 -16.61 6.04 8.86
N PHE A 87 -17.48 7.03 8.66
CA PHE A 87 -18.18 7.72 9.73
C PHE A 87 -19.55 8.21 9.25
N CYS A 88 -20.41 8.59 10.18
CA CYS A 88 -21.60 9.38 9.90
C CYS A 88 -21.62 10.62 10.79
N THR A 89 -22.29 11.67 10.35
CA THR A 89 -22.48 12.89 11.13
C THR A 89 -23.93 13.04 11.56
N CYS A 90 -24.16 13.58 12.74
CA CYS A 90 -25.46 14.04 13.22
C CYS A 90 -25.32 15.51 13.62
N THR A 91 -26.04 16.39 12.92
CA THR A 91 -26.05 17.82 13.22
C THR A 91 -27.44 18.26 13.63
N PHE A 92 -27.54 18.74 14.87
CA PHE A 92 -28.74 19.26 15.49
C PHE A 92 -28.73 20.78 15.37
N VAL A 93 -29.79 21.36 14.84
CA VAL A 93 -29.96 22.81 14.70
C VAL A 93 -31.23 23.25 15.41
N GLU A 94 -31.10 24.24 16.27
CA GLU A 94 -32.21 24.92 16.92
C GLU A 94 -32.11 26.43 16.63
N ASN A 95 -33.09 26.97 15.90
CA ASN A 95 -33.17 28.39 15.58
C ASN A 95 -34.00 29.15 16.63
N GLY A 96 -33.80 30.46 16.76
CA GLY A 96 -34.55 31.36 17.63
C GLY A 96 -34.10 31.37 19.10
N SER A 97 -32.89 30.91 19.41
CA SER A 97 -32.44 30.68 20.78
C SER A 97 -31.56 31.83 21.31
N GLU A 98 -32.17 32.87 21.91
CA GLU A 98 -31.44 34.08 22.40
C GLU A 98 -31.01 34.06 23.86
N ASP A 99 -31.60 33.24 24.73
CA ASP A 99 -31.42 33.42 26.17
C ASP A 99 -30.10 32.83 26.73
N GLY A 100 -29.31 33.72 27.36
CA GLY A 100 -28.26 33.38 28.33
C GLY A 100 -26.88 33.05 27.75
N ASP A 101 -26.20 32.09 28.38
CA ASP A 101 -24.93 31.55 27.89
C ASP A 101 -25.12 30.92 26.50
N PRO A 102 -24.39 31.34 25.44
CA PRO A 102 -24.50 30.80 24.09
C PRO A 102 -24.38 29.28 24.03
N PHE A 103 -23.59 28.68 24.92
CA PHE A 103 -23.34 27.24 24.98
C PHE A 103 -24.11 26.52 26.09
N GLY A 104 -24.90 27.23 26.91
CA GLY A 104 -25.54 26.68 28.11
C GLY A 104 -26.73 25.74 27.86
N LYS A 105 -27.35 25.78 26.66
CA LYS A 105 -28.45 24.87 26.27
C LYS A 105 -28.20 24.34 24.85
N PRO A 106 -27.28 23.37 24.68
CA PRO A 106 -26.90 22.91 23.35
C PRO A 106 -28.06 22.20 22.62
N ALA A 107 -28.03 22.22 21.29
CA ALA A 107 -29.08 21.61 20.47
C ALA A 107 -29.16 20.08 20.65
N VAL A 108 -28.04 19.42 21.00
CA VAL A 108 -28.00 17.97 21.28
C VAL A 108 -28.86 17.55 22.47
N ARG A 109 -29.28 18.46 23.36
CA ARG A 109 -30.17 18.11 24.49
C ARG A 109 -31.53 17.57 24.05
N HIS A 110 -31.91 17.83 22.79
CA HIS A 110 -33.13 17.29 22.18
C HIS A 110 -32.93 15.84 21.69
N ALA A 111 -31.70 15.33 21.67
CA ALA A 111 -31.41 13.94 21.38
C ALA A 111 -31.79 13.05 22.57
N PRO A 112 -32.44 11.90 22.36
CA PRO A 112 -32.75 10.96 23.42
C PRO A 112 -31.49 10.41 24.12
N ASN A 113 -31.49 10.32 25.44
CA ASN A 113 -30.32 9.84 26.21
C ASN A 113 -29.94 8.39 25.87
N ASP A 114 -30.94 7.51 25.72
CA ASP A 114 -30.79 6.12 25.28
C ASP A 114 -30.16 6.04 23.89
N TRP A 115 -30.46 6.99 23.00
CA TRP A 115 -29.79 7.09 21.71
C TRP A 115 -28.33 7.54 21.83
N LEU A 116 -28.02 8.49 22.72
CA LEU A 116 -26.64 8.92 22.97
C LEU A 116 -25.76 7.78 23.51
N GLU A 117 -26.32 6.89 24.32
CA GLU A 117 -25.62 5.69 24.81
C GLU A 117 -25.19 4.75 23.67
N LEU A 118 -25.93 4.69 22.56
CA LEU A 118 -25.55 3.92 21.36
C LEU A 118 -24.26 4.43 20.69
N LEU A 119 -23.86 5.67 20.99
CA LEU A 119 -22.65 6.29 20.45
C LEU A 119 -21.40 5.97 21.27
N SER A 120 -21.53 5.22 22.37
CA SER A 120 -20.43 4.91 23.29
C SER A 120 -19.19 4.39 22.55
N GLY A 121 -18.05 5.02 22.84
CA GLY A 121 -16.74 4.70 22.26
C GLY A 121 -16.57 5.02 20.77
N SER A 122 -17.50 5.74 20.13
CA SER A 122 -17.48 5.98 18.68
C SER A 122 -17.52 7.46 18.25
N VAL A 123 -17.73 8.40 19.17
CA VAL A 123 -17.68 9.84 18.85
C VAL A 123 -16.24 10.27 18.64
N LEU A 124 -15.89 10.66 17.41
CA LEU A 124 -14.55 11.17 17.06
C LEU A 124 -14.43 12.68 17.22
N ALA A 125 -15.47 13.40 16.82
CA ALA A 125 -15.49 14.85 16.89
C ALA A 125 -16.87 15.31 17.35
N ALA A 126 -16.88 16.33 18.19
CA ALA A 126 -18.10 16.87 18.78
C ALA A 126 -17.92 18.36 18.98
N CYS A 127 -18.82 19.18 18.43
CA CYS A 127 -18.77 20.63 18.63
C CYS A 127 -20.13 21.26 18.85
N HIS A 128 -20.10 22.42 19.50
CA HIS A 128 -21.21 23.35 19.61
C HIS A 128 -20.88 24.62 18.84
N ILE A 129 -21.80 25.03 17.96
CA ILE A 129 -21.71 26.31 17.26
C ILE A 129 -22.87 27.19 17.74
N ALA A 130 -22.52 28.29 18.40
CA ALA A 130 -23.47 29.36 18.69
C ALA A 130 -23.46 30.34 17.51
N VAL A 131 -24.64 30.61 16.96
CA VAL A 131 -24.81 31.54 15.84
C VAL A 131 -25.60 32.74 16.35
N GLU A 132 -25.03 33.93 16.28
CA GLU A 132 -25.61 35.14 16.86
C GLU A 132 -25.51 36.30 15.88
N ARG A 133 -26.47 37.22 15.93
CA ARG A 133 -26.36 38.49 15.21
C ARG A 133 -25.72 39.54 16.09
N GLY A 134 -24.91 40.41 15.50
CA GLY A 134 -24.46 41.63 16.18
C GLY A 134 -23.28 42.29 15.50
N GLU A 135 -22.63 43.21 16.20
CA GLU A 135 -21.44 43.92 15.70
C GLU A 135 -20.17 43.05 15.81
N PRO A 136 -19.11 43.36 15.04
CA PRO A 136 -17.79 42.74 15.19
C PRO A 136 -17.26 42.89 16.62
N LEU A 137 -16.65 41.83 17.15
CA LEU A 137 -16.03 41.86 18.48
C LEU A 137 -14.55 42.26 18.40
N ASP A 138 -14.08 42.99 19.41
CA ASP A 138 -12.64 43.15 19.65
C ASP A 138 -12.11 41.86 20.31
N PHE A 139 -10.94 41.38 19.91
CA PHE A 139 -10.33 40.17 20.50
C PHE A 139 -10.08 40.31 22.02
N ARG A 140 -10.07 41.54 22.54
CA ARG A 140 -9.91 41.87 23.96
C ARG A 140 -11.23 41.84 24.73
N ASP A 141 -12.36 41.62 24.08
CA ASP A 141 -13.67 41.54 24.72
C ASP A 141 -13.66 40.46 25.82
N GLU A 142 -14.03 40.85 27.05
CA GLU A 142 -14.10 39.95 28.20
C GLU A 142 -15.09 38.79 27.98
N ARG A 143 -16.07 38.96 27.10
CA ARG A 143 -16.98 37.89 26.68
C ARG A 143 -16.21 36.77 25.99
N LEU A 144 -15.25 37.07 25.12
CA LEU A 144 -14.46 36.04 24.43
C LEU A 144 -13.61 35.24 25.42
N LYS A 145 -13.03 35.90 26.43
CA LYS A 145 -12.28 35.21 27.50
C LYS A 145 -13.17 34.29 28.34
N ARG A 146 -14.43 34.66 28.59
CA ARG A 146 -15.39 33.80 29.29
C ARG A 146 -15.82 32.59 28.46
N LEU A 147 -16.02 32.77 27.16
CA LEU A 147 -16.44 31.69 26.26
C LEU A 147 -15.28 30.74 25.91
N PHE A 148 -14.07 31.28 25.79
CA PHE A 148 -12.85 30.59 25.38
C PHE A 148 -11.71 30.89 26.37
N PRO A 149 -11.72 30.26 27.55
CA PRO A 149 -10.74 30.54 28.61
C PRO A 149 -9.33 30.02 28.30
N ALA A 150 -9.19 29.12 27.33
CA ALA A 150 -7.92 28.47 27.01
C ALA A 150 -7.22 29.14 25.81
N PRO A 151 -5.93 29.52 25.92
CA PRO A 151 -5.17 30.02 24.79
C PRO A 151 -4.71 28.88 23.85
N PRO A 152 -4.44 29.18 22.56
CA PRO A 152 -4.67 30.46 21.91
C PRO A 152 -6.14 30.65 21.49
N LEU A 153 -6.65 31.86 21.65
CA LEU A 153 -7.87 32.28 20.97
C LEU A 153 -7.59 32.38 19.47
N VAL A 154 -8.44 31.78 18.66
CA VAL A 154 -8.41 31.82 17.20
C VAL A 154 -9.63 32.60 16.73
N GLY A 155 -9.42 33.51 15.78
CA GLY A 155 -10.53 34.23 15.19
C GLY A 155 -10.24 34.81 13.81
N SER A 156 -11.28 34.87 13.00
CA SER A 156 -11.19 35.46 11.67
C SER A 156 -12.53 36.03 11.21
N ARG A 157 -12.46 37.03 10.33
CA ARG A 157 -13.64 37.50 9.59
C ARG A 157 -13.80 36.63 8.35
N ILE A 158 -14.99 36.13 8.07
CA ILE A 158 -15.26 35.14 7.02
C ILE A 158 -16.34 35.65 6.06
N SER A 159 -16.18 35.33 4.76
CA SER A 159 -17.17 35.56 3.70
C SER A 159 -17.77 36.98 3.65
N ASN A 160 -17.02 38.01 4.06
CA ASN A 160 -17.42 39.44 4.03
C ASN A 160 -18.72 39.77 4.80
N GLY A 161 -19.03 39.03 5.85
CA GLY A 161 -20.21 39.27 6.66
C GLY A 161 -20.33 38.41 7.91
N GLY A 162 -19.40 37.47 8.12
CA GLY A 162 -19.33 36.65 9.32
C GLY A 162 -18.04 36.90 10.11
N GLU A 163 -18.07 36.57 11.38
CA GLU A 163 -16.92 36.55 12.26
C GLU A 163 -16.95 35.26 13.08
N VAL A 164 -15.82 34.56 13.18
CA VAL A 164 -15.72 33.27 13.87
C VAL A 164 -14.68 33.33 14.99
N TRP A 165 -14.99 32.70 16.12
CA TRP A 165 -14.13 32.59 17.29
C TRP A 165 -14.14 31.17 17.85
N THR A 166 -12.97 30.64 18.22
CA THR A 166 -12.80 29.33 18.87
C THR A 166 -11.43 29.23 19.53
N ASP A 167 -11.24 28.30 20.46
CA ASP A 167 -9.93 27.88 20.98
C ASP A 167 -9.54 26.45 20.51
N PHE A 168 -10.43 25.78 19.74
CA PHE A 168 -10.34 24.38 19.33
C PHE A 168 -10.19 23.37 20.48
N GLN A 169 -10.39 23.79 21.74
CA GLN A 169 -10.29 22.93 22.90
C GLN A 169 -11.59 22.18 23.13
N ILE A 170 -11.48 20.99 23.72
CA ILE A 170 -12.64 20.22 24.16
C ILE A 170 -13.00 20.72 25.57
N GLY A 171 -14.22 21.24 25.72
CA GLY A 171 -14.74 21.71 27.00
C GLY A 171 -15.00 20.56 27.98
N PRO A 172 -15.35 20.88 29.24
CA PRO A 172 -15.68 19.88 30.25
C PRO A 172 -16.95 19.07 29.91
N ASP A 173 -17.78 19.57 29.00
CA ASP A 173 -18.95 18.90 28.42
C ASP A 173 -18.59 17.89 27.31
N GLY A 174 -17.31 17.82 26.91
CA GLY A 174 -16.84 16.94 25.84
C GLY A 174 -17.00 17.51 24.42
N TYR A 175 -17.37 18.79 24.28
CA TYR A 175 -17.55 19.46 22.99
C TYR A 175 -16.54 20.58 22.81
N SER A 176 -16.04 20.75 21.58
CA SER A 176 -15.39 21.99 21.20
C SER A 176 -16.43 23.09 20.95
N ARG A 177 -16.03 24.36 21.12
CA ARG A 177 -16.94 25.50 21.03
C ARG A 177 -16.52 26.43 19.92
N ILE A 178 -17.50 26.90 19.15
CA ILE A 178 -17.32 27.87 18.08
C ILE A 178 -18.42 28.93 18.20
N LEU A 179 -18.03 30.19 18.19
CA LEU A 179 -18.97 31.31 18.07
C LEU A 179 -18.91 31.82 16.64
N LEU A 180 -20.04 31.77 15.94
CA LEU A 180 -20.23 32.36 14.62
C LEU A 180 -21.13 33.59 14.77
N ARG A 181 -20.59 34.78 14.48
CA ARG A 181 -21.35 36.02 14.48
C ARG A 181 -21.73 36.40 13.06
N ASP A 182 -23.02 36.63 12.88
CA ASP A 182 -23.60 37.32 11.73
C ASP A 182 -23.42 38.83 11.92
N ILE A 183 -22.43 39.39 11.21
CA ILE A 183 -22.12 40.83 11.15
C ILE A 183 -22.57 41.43 9.80
N GLY A 184 -23.47 40.76 9.08
CA GLY A 184 -23.89 41.13 7.73
C GLY A 184 -23.90 39.96 6.72
N LEU A 185 -24.05 38.72 7.18
CA LEU A 185 -24.22 37.55 6.32
C LEU A 185 -25.51 37.67 5.51
N GLN A 186 -25.41 37.35 4.23
CA GLN A 186 -26.52 37.41 3.28
C GLN A 186 -27.14 36.03 3.05
N GLU A 187 -28.44 35.99 2.81
CA GLU A 187 -29.17 34.76 2.45
C GLU A 187 -28.88 33.58 3.40
N ASN A 188 -28.60 32.40 2.84
CA ASN A 188 -28.24 31.18 3.57
C ASN A 188 -26.72 31.07 3.87
N GLN A 189 -25.97 32.18 3.92
CA GLN A 189 -24.53 32.14 4.20
C GLN A 189 -24.22 31.56 5.58
N ALA A 190 -25.01 31.87 6.61
CA ALA A 190 -24.83 31.34 7.97
C ALA A 190 -24.86 29.81 7.98
N GLY A 191 -25.86 29.19 7.35
CA GLY A 191 -25.95 27.73 7.20
C GLY A 191 -24.77 27.11 6.46
N ARG A 192 -24.25 27.78 5.42
CA ARG A 192 -23.03 27.35 4.72
C ARG A 192 -21.78 27.43 5.61
N MET A 193 -21.64 28.49 6.42
CA MET A 193 -20.52 28.63 7.35
C MET A 193 -20.59 27.57 8.45
N VAL A 194 -21.76 27.36 9.06
CA VAL A 194 -21.99 26.29 10.05
C VAL A 194 -21.56 24.95 9.47
N GLN A 195 -22.02 24.60 8.27
CA GLN A 195 -21.64 23.34 7.63
C GLN A 195 -20.12 23.22 7.44
N ARG A 196 -19.47 24.28 6.93
CA ARG A 196 -18.01 24.27 6.73
C ARG A 196 -17.23 24.12 8.03
N LEU A 197 -17.71 24.74 9.11
CA LEU A 197 -17.10 24.64 10.44
C LEU A 197 -17.28 23.24 11.04
N CYS A 198 -18.46 22.63 10.89
CA CYS A 198 -18.69 21.23 11.27
C CYS A 198 -17.81 20.25 10.46
N GLU A 199 -17.70 20.48 9.15
CA GLU A 199 -16.84 19.69 8.27
C GLU A 199 -15.35 19.85 8.62
N LEU A 200 -14.91 21.07 8.94
CA LEU A 200 -13.56 21.34 9.42
C LEU A 200 -13.25 20.54 10.69
N GLU A 201 -14.17 20.57 11.65
CA GLU A 201 -14.05 19.85 12.92
C GLU A 201 -13.96 18.33 12.72
N THR A 202 -14.79 17.79 11.83
CA THR A 202 -14.76 16.37 11.49
C THR A 202 -13.48 15.99 10.76
N TYR A 203 -13.15 16.70 9.69
CA TYR A 203 -12.04 16.32 8.82
C TYR A 203 -10.67 16.52 9.47
N ARG A 204 -10.50 17.48 10.39
CA ARG A 204 -9.23 17.63 11.13
C ARG A 204 -8.94 16.40 11.98
N ILE A 205 -9.95 15.85 12.67
CA ILE A 205 -9.78 14.66 13.50
C ILE A 205 -9.62 13.41 12.63
N MET A 206 -10.42 13.28 11.56
CA MET A 206 -10.29 12.16 10.61
C MET A 206 -8.91 12.12 9.94
N ALA A 207 -8.32 13.28 9.63
CA ALA A 207 -6.95 13.36 9.11
C ALA A 207 -5.93 12.89 10.17
N LEU A 208 -6.09 13.33 11.42
CA LEU A 208 -5.20 12.98 12.54
C LEU A 208 -5.24 11.51 12.94
N LEU A 209 -6.25 10.73 12.55
CA LEU A 209 -6.25 9.27 12.75
C LEU A 209 -5.05 8.58 12.08
N ALA A 210 -4.42 9.21 11.08
CA ALA A 210 -3.21 8.69 10.45
C ALA A 210 -1.94 8.89 11.30
N LEU A 211 -1.92 9.83 12.24
CA LEU A 211 -0.72 10.17 13.00
C LEU A 211 -0.24 9.06 13.94
N PRO A 212 -1.10 8.41 14.76
CA PRO A 212 -0.68 7.26 15.55
C PRO A 212 -0.12 6.13 14.70
N VAL A 213 -0.75 5.86 13.55
CA VAL A 213 -0.29 4.85 12.58
C VAL A 213 1.08 5.21 12.02
N ALA A 214 1.33 6.49 11.69
CA ALA A 214 2.63 6.96 11.22
C ALA A 214 3.73 6.77 12.27
N ARG A 215 3.43 7.07 13.54
CA ARG A 215 4.37 6.91 14.66
C ARG A 215 4.75 5.44 14.88
N GLU A 216 3.76 4.54 14.93
CA GLU A 216 4.00 3.09 15.06
C GLU A 216 4.80 2.56 13.85
N SER A 217 4.42 2.95 12.63
CA SER A 217 5.06 2.50 11.40
C SER A 217 6.51 2.98 11.31
N THR A 218 6.82 4.19 11.77
CA THR A 218 8.17 4.76 11.71
C THR A 218 9.18 3.92 12.50
N GLN A 219 8.77 3.40 13.68
CA GLN A 219 9.62 2.53 14.48
C GLN A 219 9.87 1.19 13.77
N ALA A 220 8.81 0.58 13.23
CA ALA A 220 8.91 -0.67 12.49
C ALA A 220 9.79 -0.53 11.23
N LEU A 221 9.62 0.56 10.48
CA LEU A 221 10.42 0.87 9.29
C LEU A 221 11.90 1.04 9.63
N GLY A 222 12.24 1.70 10.74
CA GLY A 222 13.63 1.86 11.18
C GLY A 222 14.32 0.53 11.46
N ALA A 223 13.62 -0.42 12.09
CA ALA A 223 14.16 -1.76 12.32
C ALA A 223 14.38 -2.54 11.01
N MET A 224 13.41 -2.47 10.09
CA MET A 224 13.49 -3.12 8.78
C MET A 224 14.60 -2.53 7.88
N GLU A 225 14.80 -1.22 7.92
CA GLU A 225 15.90 -0.55 7.23
C GLU A 225 17.27 -0.98 7.79
N GLY A 226 17.42 -1.06 9.11
CA GLY A 226 18.63 -1.57 9.74
C GLY A 226 18.96 -3.00 9.30
N GLU A 227 17.95 -3.87 9.26
CA GLU A 227 18.10 -5.24 8.78
C GLU A 227 18.48 -5.30 7.29
N LEU A 228 17.88 -4.47 6.44
CA LEU A 228 18.26 -4.38 5.02
C LEU A 228 19.73 -3.96 4.87
N THR A 229 20.19 -3.00 5.66
CA THR A 229 21.59 -2.55 5.65
C THR A 229 22.54 -3.67 6.07
N GLU A 230 22.22 -4.42 7.12
CA GLU A 230 23.00 -5.59 7.57
C GLU A 230 23.07 -6.68 6.48
N LEU A 231 21.92 -7.03 5.89
CA LEU A 231 21.84 -8.04 4.83
C LEU A 231 22.63 -7.60 3.59
N SER A 232 22.49 -6.33 3.19
CA SER A 232 23.20 -5.78 2.04
C SER A 232 24.72 -5.75 2.27
N ALA A 233 25.18 -5.44 3.48
CA ALA A 233 26.61 -5.50 3.84
C ALA A 233 27.14 -6.94 3.80
N THR A 234 26.37 -7.91 4.30
CA THR A 234 26.74 -9.33 4.29
C THR A 234 26.83 -9.89 2.86
N MET A 235 25.97 -9.43 1.95
CA MET A 235 25.99 -9.84 0.54
C MET A 235 27.28 -9.46 -0.20
N VAL A 236 27.95 -8.37 0.20
CA VAL A 236 29.16 -7.86 -0.47
C VAL A 236 30.45 -8.48 0.10
N GLN A 237 30.37 -9.22 1.22
CA GLN A 237 31.56 -9.81 1.84
C GLN A 237 32.12 -10.99 1.01
N PRO A 238 33.44 -10.98 0.69
CA PRO A 238 34.07 -11.99 -0.17
C PRO A 238 34.18 -13.38 0.48
N GLU A 239 34.33 -13.46 1.80
CA GLU A 239 34.39 -14.72 2.57
C GLU A 239 33.26 -14.77 3.61
N ARG A 240 32.04 -14.94 3.11
CA ARG A 240 30.83 -15.00 3.94
C ARG A 240 30.58 -16.42 4.46
N SER A 241 30.37 -16.55 5.76
CA SER A 241 30.00 -17.81 6.43
C SER A 241 28.54 -18.20 6.17
N VAL A 242 27.69 -17.25 5.76
CA VAL A 242 26.26 -17.44 5.52
C VAL A 242 26.01 -17.81 4.06
N SER A 243 25.22 -18.87 3.85
CA SER A 243 24.84 -19.31 2.51
C SER A 243 23.89 -18.32 1.83
N ASP A 244 23.98 -18.25 0.51
CA ASP A 244 23.07 -17.44 -0.31
C ASP A 244 21.59 -17.78 -0.09
N GLY A 245 21.27 -19.08 0.09
CA GLY A 245 19.91 -19.51 0.39
C GLY A 245 19.37 -18.93 1.70
N THR A 246 20.23 -18.79 2.72
CA THR A 246 19.85 -18.18 4.00
C THR A 246 19.62 -16.68 3.86
N LEU A 247 20.48 -15.98 3.10
CA LEU A 247 20.30 -14.55 2.79
C LEU A 247 19.00 -14.31 2.01
N LEU A 248 18.71 -15.16 1.00
CA LEU A 248 17.49 -15.07 0.20
C LEU A 248 16.25 -15.28 1.07
N ALA A 249 16.28 -16.25 2.00
CA ALA A 249 15.19 -16.49 2.94
C ALA A 249 14.96 -15.31 3.88
N ARG A 250 16.02 -14.73 4.47
CA ARG A 250 15.93 -13.53 5.33
C ARG A 250 15.38 -12.33 4.55
N LEU A 251 15.87 -12.10 3.33
CA LEU A 251 15.45 -10.98 2.50
C LEU A 251 14.01 -11.13 2.01
N SER A 252 13.58 -12.35 1.68
CA SER A 252 12.18 -12.66 1.35
C SER A 252 11.26 -12.44 2.55
N ALA A 253 11.69 -12.81 3.76
CA ALA A 253 10.94 -12.54 4.99
C ALA A 253 10.86 -11.04 5.29
N LEU A 254 11.93 -10.29 5.04
CA LEU A 254 11.93 -8.83 5.14
C LEU A 254 10.94 -8.20 4.14
N ALA A 255 10.95 -8.65 2.88
CA ALA A 255 9.99 -8.20 1.85
C ALA A 255 8.55 -8.43 2.28
N ALA A 256 8.25 -9.64 2.78
CA ALA A 256 6.91 -9.98 3.27
C ALA A 256 6.45 -9.09 4.43
N ARG A 257 7.35 -8.74 5.36
CA ARG A 257 7.02 -7.84 6.48
C ARG A 257 6.80 -6.40 6.04
N VAL A 258 7.58 -5.89 5.08
CA VAL A 258 7.38 -4.55 4.50
C VAL A 258 6.03 -4.49 3.78
N GLU A 259 5.70 -5.52 2.99
CA GLU A 259 4.42 -5.61 2.29
C GLU A 259 3.24 -5.70 3.26
N ALA A 260 3.35 -6.54 4.30
CA ALA A 260 2.32 -6.66 5.33
C ALA A 260 2.10 -5.35 6.09
N LEU A 261 3.17 -4.59 6.39
CA LEU A 261 3.03 -3.25 6.96
C LEU A 261 2.33 -2.33 5.98
N SER A 262 2.68 -2.38 4.69
CA SER A 262 2.08 -1.54 3.66
C SER A 262 0.57 -1.75 3.50
N LEU A 263 0.13 -3.01 3.42
CA LEU A 263 -1.29 -3.33 3.33
C LEU A 263 -2.09 -2.85 4.55
N ARG A 264 -1.49 -2.84 5.74
CA ARG A 264 -2.13 -2.37 6.97
C ARG A 264 -2.27 -0.85 7.04
N THR A 265 -1.32 -0.10 6.48
CA THR A 265 -1.21 1.36 6.69
C THR A 265 -1.70 2.19 5.51
N ASN A 266 -1.66 1.64 4.28
CA ASN A 266 -1.91 2.38 3.04
C ASN A 266 -3.27 3.09 3.04
N TYR A 267 -4.34 2.38 3.41
CA TYR A 267 -5.67 2.96 3.50
C TYR A 267 -5.70 4.19 4.41
N ARG A 268 -5.14 4.09 5.62
CA ARG A 268 -5.18 5.17 6.61
C ARG A 268 -4.33 6.37 6.17
N PHE A 269 -3.16 6.16 5.57
CA PHE A 269 -2.34 7.26 5.02
C PHE A 269 -3.04 7.98 3.87
N SER A 270 -3.61 7.22 2.92
CA SER A 270 -4.37 7.77 1.80
C SER A 270 -5.61 8.55 2.27
N ALA A 271 -6.39 7.97 3.18
CA ALA A 271 -7.56 8.61 3.79
C ALA A 271 -7.15 9.88 4.56
N GLY A 272 -6.12 9.80 5.39
CA GLY A 272 -5.61 10.95 6.15
C GLY A 272 -5.22 12.12 5.25
N GLN A 273 -4.51 11.85 4.14
CA GLN A 273 -4.15 12.88 3.17
C GLN A 273 -5.37 13.45 2.44
N ALA A 274 -6.37 12.61 2.11
CA ALA A 274 -7.61 13.06 1.51
C ALA A 274 -8.41 13.98 2.44
N TYR A 275 -8.52 13.63 3.72
CA TYR A 275 -9.17 14.47 4.73
C TYR A 275 -8.40 15.78 4.94
N TYR A 276 -7.07 15.76 4.95
CA TYR A 276 -6.28 16.98 5.03
C TYR A 276 -6.53 17.93 3.85
N ARG A 277 -6.67 17.41 2.62
CA ARG A 277 -7.08 18.22 1.47
C ARG A 277 -8.47 18.83 1.65
N LEU A 278 -9.41 18.09 2.25
CA LEU A 278 -10.75 18.62 2.55
C LEU A 278 -10.69 19.72 3.61
N VAL A 279 -9.87 19.59 4.66
CA VAL A 279 -9.63 20.65 5.64
C VAL A 279 -9.16 21.93 4.95
N ARG A 280 -8.11 21.84 4.11
CA ARG A 280 -7.58 23.00 3.37
C ARG A 280 -8.63 23.63 2.44
N ALA A 281 -9.43 22.80 1.75
CA ALA A 281 -10.51 23.29 0.90
C ALA A 281 -11.58 24.04 1.70
N ARG A 282 -11.95 23.55 2.89
CA ARG A 282 -12.93 24.22 3.76
C ARG A 282 -12.41 25.54 4.32
N ILE A 283 -11.14 25.60 4.72
CA ILE A 283 -10.51 26.85 5.16
C ILE A 283 -10.50 27.88 4.02
N ALA A 284 -10.08 27.48 2.81
CA ALA A 284 -10.10 28.37 1.65
C ALA A 284 -11.51 28.88 1.33
N ASP A 285 -12.52 28.00 1.45
CA ASP A 285 -13.92 28.33 1.23
C ASP A 285 -14.48 29.33 2.25
N LEU A 286 -13.97 29.38 3.50
CA LEU A 286 -14.37 30.38 4.50
C LEU A 286 -14.04 31.80 4.03
N ARG A 287 -13.04 31.96 3.15
CA ARG A 287 -12.51 33.25 2.69
C ARG A 287 -12.18 34.14 3.87
N GLU A 288 -11.33 33.61 4.74
CA GLU A 288 -10.97 34.29 5.98
C GLU A 288 -10.09 35.53 5.71
N SER A 289 -10.30 36.53 6.54
CA SER A 289 -9.46 37.71 6.65
C SER A 289 -9.08 37.93 8.11
N ARG A 290 -7.88 38.46 8.31
CA ARG A 290 -7.25 38.56 9.62
C ARG A 290 -7.97 39.54 10.52
N ILE A 291 -8.10 39.18 11.80
CA ILE A 291 -8.36 40.09 12.91
C ILE A 291 -7.00 40.37 13.55
N GLU A 292 -6.63 41.63 13.72
CA GLU A 292 -5.32 42.00 14.26
C GLU A 292 -5.13 41.45 15.69
N GLY A 293 -3.95 40.89 15.97
CA GLY A 293 -3.58 40.40 17.30
C GLY A 293 -3.87 38.92 17.59
N ILE A 294 -4.62 38.22 16.71
CA ILE A 294 -4.94 36.80 16.89
C ILE A 294 -4.65 35.99 15.61
N PRO A 295 -4.31 34.69 15.74
CA PRO A 295 -4.17 33.81 14.58
C PRO A 295 -5.53 33.52 13.94
N THR A 296 -5.52 33.35 12.62
CA THR A 296 -6.67 32.86 11.88
C THR A 296 -6.81 31.33 12.00
N ILE A 297 -7.90 30.76 11.44
CA ILE A 297 -8.09 29.31 11.44
C ILE A 297 -7.00 28.65 10.56
N ASP A 298 -6.67 29.24 9.41
CA ASP A 298 -5.60 28.73 8.55
C ASP A 298 -4.26 28.70 9.28
N GLU A 299 -3.86 29.81 9.91
CA GLU A 299 -2.58 29.90 10.63
C GLU A 299 -2.51 28.92 11.81
N PHE A 300 -3.62 28.73 12.53
CA PHE A 300 -3.69 27.74 13.59
C PHE A 300 -3.52 26.32 13.03
N MET A 301 -4.22 25.99 11.94
CA MET A 301 -4.17 24.66 11.32
C MET A 301 -2.82 24.39 10.66
N GLU A 302 -2.22 25.36 9.99
CA GLU A 302 -0.88 25.23 9.40
C GLU A 302 0.16 24.91 10.48
N ARG A 303 0.07 25.55 11.66
CA ARG A 303 1.02 25.31 12.75
C ARG A 303 0.77 24.02 13.53
N ARG A 304 -0.48 23.54 13.60
CA ARG A 304 -0.88 22.44 14.52
C ARG A 304 -1.30 21.15 13.83
N LEU A 305 -1.76 21.22 12.58
CA LEU A 305 -2.18 20.07 11.79
C LEU A 305 -1.14 19.70 10.72
N ALA A 306 -0.57 20.68 10.01
CA ALA A 306 0.35 20.39 8.90
C ALA A 306 1.56 19.54 9.31
N PRO A 307 2.25 19.78 10.45
CA PRO A 307 3.39 18.94 10.85
C PRO A 307 3.03 17.47 11.10
N ALA A 308 1.82 17.21 11.63
CA ALA A 308 1.32 15.85 11.81
C ALA A 308 1.08 15.17 10.45
N MET A 309 0.56 15.92 9.48
CA MET A 309 0.33 15.40 8.13
C MET A 309 1.63 15.17 7.36
N GLU A 310 2.63 16.02 7.51
CA GLU A 310 3.98 15.80 6.97
C GLU A 310 4.63 14.55 7.56
N THR A 311 4.43 14.29 8.86
CA THR A 311 4.89 13.04 9.48
C THR A 311 4.24 11.82 8.82
N CYS A 312 2.94 11.88 8.54
CA CYS A 312 2.23 10.81 7.84
C CYS A 312 2.74 10.62 6.40
N ALA A 313 2.94 11.72 5.67
CA ALA A 313 3.45 11.69 4.31
C ALA A 313 4.88 11.12 4.25
N SER A 314 5.75 11.55 5.16
CA SER A 314 7.13 11.04 5.27
C SER A 314 7.16 9.54 5.56
N ALA A 315 6.33 9.05 6.49
CA ALA A 315 6.22 7.63 6.79
C ALA A 315 5.78 6.80 5.56
N ALA A 316 4.78 7.29 4.82
CA ALA A 316 4.31 6.64 3.59
C ALA A 316 5.39 6.57 2.50
N VAL A 317 6.10 7.68 2.26
CA VAL A 317 7.21 7.73 1.28
C VAL A 317 8.37 6.82 1.69
N ARG A 318 8.70 6.79 2.99
CA ARG A 318 9.76 5.93 3.53
C ARG A 318 9.43 4.45 3.36
N GLN A 319 8.18 4.06 3.61
CA GLN A 319 7.68 2.70 3.40
C GLN A 319 7.81 2.27 1.94
N GLU A 320 7.36 3.10 0.98
CA GLU A 320 7.46 2.82 -0.45
C GLU A 320 8.93 2.70 -0.91
N THR A 321 9.78 3.60 -0.41
CA THR A 321 11.21 3.59 -0.70
C THR A 321 11.87 2.31 -0.18
N LEU A 322 11.52 1.87 1.03
CA LEU A 322 12.04 0.63 1.60
C LEU A 322 11.57 -0.59 0.80
N ALA A 323 10.28 -0.65 0.44
CA ALA A 323 9.74 -1.74 -0.39
C ALA A 323 10.51 -1.87 -1.71
N THR A 324 10.73 -0.74 -2.40
CA THR A 324 11.51 -0.69 -3.64
C THR A 324 12.96 -1.16 -3.43
N LYS A 325 13.62 -0.72 -2.35
CA LYS A 325 14.99 -1.13 -2.04
C LYS A 325 15.09 -2.63 -1.74
N VAL A 326 14.18 -3.17 -0.93
CA VAL A 326 14.15 -4.61 -0.60
C VAL A 326 13.93 -5.45 -1.86
N ALA A 327 12.97 -5.07 -2.72
CA ALA A 327 12.70 -5.75 -3.97
C ALA A 327 13.95 -5.79 -4.88
N ARG A 328 14.61 -4.64 -5.05
CA ARG A 328 15.84 -4.53 -5.84
C ARG A 328 16.97 -5.39 -5.28
N THR A 329 17.20 -5.35 -3.96
CA THR A 329 18.24 -6.20 -3.33
C THR A 329 17.93 -7.68 -3.52
N ASN A 330 16.65 -8.07 -3.47
CA ASN A 330 16.23 -9.46 -3.68
C ASN A 330 16.51 -9.93 -5.11
N ASP A 331 16.22 -9.09 -6.11
CA ASP A 331 16.53 -9.38 -7.51
C ASP A 331 18.05 -9.49 -7.75
N LEU A 332 18.85 -8.64 -7.12
CA LEU A 332 20.31 -8.69 -7.21
C LEU A 332 20.86 -10.00 -6.61
N LEU A 333 20.38 -10.40 -5.43
CA LEU A 333 20.80 -11.65 -4.79
C LEU A 333 20.40 -12.86 -5.64
N ARG A 334 19.15 -12.90 -6.11
CA ARG A 334 18.67 -13.98 -6.99
C ARG A 334 19.52 -14.11 -8.25
N THR A 335 19.89 -12.97 -8.86
CA THR A 335 20.76 -12.95 -10.04
C THR A 335 22.17 -13.45 -9.72
N GLY A 336 22.74 -13.03 -8.59
CA GLY A 336 24.06 -13.50 -8.13
C GLY A 336 24.11 -15.00 -7.89
N VAL A 337 23.06 -15.56 -7.28
CA VAL A 337 22.92 -17.01 -7.05
C VAL A 337 22.84 -17.77 -8.37
N SER A 338 22.01 -17.32 -9.30
CA SER A 338 21.89 -17.95 -10.62
C SER A 338 23.23 -17.96 -11.36
N LEU A 339 23.98 -16.85 -11.33
CA LEU A 339 25.30 -16.75 -11.95
C LEU A 339 26.34 -17.67 -11.27
N ALA A 340 26.32 -17.77 -9.93
CA ALA A 340 27.20 -18.67 -9.20
C ALA A 340 26.91 -20.13 -9.54
N GLN A 341 25.64 -20.50 -9.62
CA GLN A 341 25.21 -21.85 -10.02
C GLN A 341 25.59 -22.17 -11.47
N GLU A 342 25.45 -21.21 -12.39
CA GLU A 342 25.84 -21.37 -13.79
C GLU A 342 27.36 -21.56 -13.94
N ARG A 343 28.17 -20.78 -13.22
CA ARG A 343 29.63 -20.98 -13.17
C ARG A 343 30.01 -22.35 -12.64
N HIS A 344 29.38 -22.80 -11.56
CA HIS A 344 29.64 -24.12 -10.99
C HIS A 344 29.29 -25.25 -11.99
N ASN A 345 28.18 -25.12 -12.70
CA ASN A 345 27.80 -26.08 -13.74
C ASN A 345 28.81 -26.08 -14.91
N GLN A 346 29.31 -24.92 -15.33
CA GLN A 346 30.35 -24.82 -16.36
C GLN A 346 31.65 -25.50 -15.92
N GLU A 347 32.09 -25.28 -14.67
CA GLU A 347 33.29 -25.92 -14.11
C GLU A 347 33.17 -27.46 -14.09
N ILE A 348 31.99 -27.99 -13.72
CA ILE A 348 31.71 -29.43 -13.76
C ILE A 348 31.81 -29.95 -15.20
N LEU A 349 31.18 -29.27 -16.16
CA LEU A 349 31.23 -29.68 -17.58
C LEU A 349 32.65 -29.65 -18.13
N GLU A 350 33.46 -28.66 -17.76
CA GLU A 350 34.87 -28.62 -18.13
C GLU A 350 35.67 -29.77 -17.52
N GLN A 351 35.45 -30.09 -16.24
CA GLN A 351 36.09 -31.24 -15.59
C GLN A 351 35.68 -32.55 -16.28
N MET A 352 34.40 -32.72 -16.61
CA MET A 352 33.91 -33.88 -17.36
C MET A 352 34.56 -33.99 -18.74
N ASN A 353 34.68 -32.89 -19.48
CA ASN A 353 35.31 -32.88 -20.80
C ASN A 353 36.80 -33.24 -20.72
N ARG A 354 37.53 -32.69 -19.73
CA ARG A 354 38.93 -33.06 -19.46
C ARG A 354 39.08 -34.56 -19.17
N ASN A 355 38.21 -35.11 -18.33
CA ASN A 355 38.22 -36.54 -18.00
C ASN A 355 37.88 -37.42 -19.21
N ALA A 356 36.89 -37.03 -20.01
CA ALA A 356 36.54 -37.73 -21.25
C ALA A 356 37.70 -37.72 -22.26
N GLN A 357 38.40 -36.59 -22.41
CA GLN A 357 39.59 -36.52 -23.27
C GLN A 357 40.73 -37.42 -22.78
N LEU A 358 40.96 -37.50 -21.46
CA LEU A 358 41.94 -38.42 -20.89
C LEU A 358 41.55 -39.88 -21.14
N GLN A 359 40.27 -40.24 -20.99
CA GLN A 359 39.77 -41.57 -21.31
C GLN A 359 39.97 -41.91 -22.80
N LEU A 360 39.69 -40.99 -23.71
CA LEU A 360 39.91 -41.18 -25.15
C LEU A 360 41.40 -41.41 -25.48
N ARG A 361 42.31 -40.67 -24.83
CA ARG A 361 43.76 -40.86 -25.03
C ARG A 361 44.24 -42.21 -24.52
N LEU A 362 43.78 -42.63 -23.34
CA LEU A 362 44.09 -43.97 -22.81
C LEU A 362 43.54 -45.07 -23.72
N GLN A 363 42.33 -44.91 -24.24
CA GLN A 363 41.74 -45.84 -25.18
C GLN A 363 42.57 -45.93 -26.47
N HIS A 364 42.99 -44.80 -27.04
CA HIS A 364 43.89 -44.79 -28.20
C HIS A 364 45.25 -45.45 -27.93
N ALA A 365 45.80 -45.31 -26.72
CA ALA A 365 47.04 -45.99 -26.34
C ALA A 365 46.87 -47.53 -26.28
N VAL A 366 45.74 -48.00 -25.75
CA VAL A 366 45.39 -49.43 -25.73
C VAL A 366 45.12 -49.95 -27.15
N GLU A 367 44.50 -49.14 -28.01
CA GLU A 367 44.29 -49.47 -29.42
C GLU A 367 45.63 -49.72 -30.13
N GLY A 368 46.64 -48.88 -29.94
CA GLY A 368 47.97 -49.08 -30.52
C GLY A 368 48.64 -50.38 -30.07
N LEU A 369 48.50 -50.74 -28.79
CA LEU A 369 49.02 -52.00 -28.25
C LEU A 369 48.27 -53.22 -28.82
N SER A 370 46.96 -53.10 -29.05
CA SER A 370 46.14 -54.18 -29.60
C SER A 370 46.56 -54.57 -31.03
N VAL A 371 47.01 -53.62 -31.85
CA VAL A 371 47.52 -53.91 -33.21
C VAL A 371 48.73 -54.85 -33.12
N VAL A 372 49.65 -54.57 -32.20
CA VAL A 372 50.85 -55.39 -31.99
C VAL A 372 50.47 -56.80 -31.52
N ALA A 373 49.59 -56.89 -30.52
CA ALA A 373 49.14 -58.17 -29.97
C ALA A 373 48.39 -59.02 -31.01
N ILE A 374 47.43 -58.43 -31.73
CA ILE A 374 46.64 -59.13 -32.76
C ILE A 374 47.55 -59.55 -33.93
N THR A 375 48.47 -58.70 -34.36
CA THR A 375 49.41 -59.07 -35.43
C THR A 375 50.27 -60.26 -35.03
N TYR A 376 50.78 -60.27 -33.79
CA TYR A 376 51.55 -61.40 -33.27
C TYR A 376 50.72 -62.70 -33.27
N TYR A 377 49.48 -62.65 -32.79
CA TYR A 377 48.59 -63.83 -32.79
C TYR A 377 48.24 -64.33 -34.20
N VAL A 378 47.93 -63.42 -35.14
CA VAL A 378 47.62 -63.78 -36.53
C VAL A 378 48.83 -64.42 -37.21
N LEU A 379 50.01 -63.83 -37.03
CA LEU A 379 51.25 -64.36 -37.60
C LEU A 379 51.59 -65.72 -36.99
N GLY A 380 51.38 -65.89 -35.68
CA GLY A 380 51.53 -67.16 -34.96
C GLY A 380 50.59 -68.26 -35.50
N LEU A 381 49.29 -67.97 -35.62
CA LEU A 381 48.31 -68.90 -36.18
C LEU A 381 48.65 -69.29 -37.63
N THR A 382 49.00 -68.31 -38.45
CA THR A 382 49.39 -68.55 -39.86
C THR A 382 50.66 -69.38 -39.94
N GLY A 383 51.62 -69.16 -39.02
CA GLY A 383 52.81 -69.97 -38.89
C GLY A 383 52.51 -71.43 -38.54
N TYR A 384 51.57 -71.69 -37.63
CA TYR A 384 51.11 -73.06 -37.33
C TYR A 384 50.44 -73.72 -38.54
N LEU A 385 49.61 -73.00 -39.30
CA LEU A 385 48.99 -73.48 -40.53
C LEU A 385 50.02 -73.81 -41.62
N LEU A 386 51.01 -72.94 -41.83
CA LEU A 386 52.10 -73.18 -42.80
C LEU A 386 52.94 -74.39 -42.42
N LYS A 387 53.23 -74.58 -41.12
CA LYS A 387 53.92 -75.78 -40.61
C LYS A 387 53.09 -77.04 -40.83
N ALA A 388 51.77 -77.00 -40.60
CA ALA A 388 50.88 -78.11 -40.89
C ALA A 388 50.82 -78.46 -42.38
N GLY A 389 50.73 -77.45 -43.26
CA GLY A 389 50.75 -77.64 -44.72
C GLY A 389 52.06 -78.22 -45.24
N LYS A 390 53.21 -77.80 -44.67
CA LYS A 390 54.51 -78.44 -44.94
C LYS A 390 54.51 -79.92 -44.52
N GLY A 391 53.86 -80.25 -43.42
CA GLY A 391 53.65 -81.63 -42.97
C GLY A 391 52.79 -82.49 -43.92
N MET A 392 51.97 -81.87 -44.77
CA MET A 392 51.13 -82.55 -45.78
C MET A 392 51.82 -82.69 -47.16
N GLY A 393 53.11 -82.38 -47.29
CA GLY A 393 53.89 -82.61 -48.50
C GLY A 393 54.00 -81.44 -49.49
N LEU A 394 53.54 -80.24 -49.11
CA LEU A 394 53.74 -79.02 -49.90
C LEU A 394 55.18 -78.49 -49.75
N PRO A 395 55.91 -78.20 -50.85
CA PRO A 395 57.27 -77.66 -50.79
C PRO A 395 57.26 -76.16 -50.45
N LEU A 396 56.92 -75.83 -49.21
CA LEU A 396 56.84 -74.45 -48.72
C LEU A 396 58.04 -74.10 -47.82
N ASN A 397 58.72 -73.00 -48.15
CA ASN A 397 59.69 -72.38 -47.26
C ASN A 397 58.97 -71.48 -46.26
N VAL A 398 58.72 -72.02 -45.06
CA VAL A 398 57.93 -71.39 -44.00
C VAL A 398 58.54 -70.07 -43.53
N ASP A 399 59.87 -69.95 -43.50
CA ASP A 399 60.55 -68.75 -43.00
C ASP A 399 60.45 -67.59 -44.00
N ALA A 400 60.60 -67.87 -45.30
CA ALA A 400 60.40 -66.87 -46.35
C ALA A 400 58.93 -66.41 -46.45
N ALA A 401 57.98 -67.33 -46.29
CA ALA A 401 56.56 -67.02 -46.28
C ALA A 401 56.16 -66.14 -45.09
N LEU A 402 56.66 -66.46 -43.88
CA LEU A 402 56.42 -65.65 -42.68
C LEU A 402 57.05 -64.25 -42.78
N GLY A 403 58.25 -64.14 -43.34
CA GLY A 403 58.92 -62.85 -43.57
C GLY A 403 58.13 -61.92 -44.49
N PHE A 404 57.52 -62.46 -45.54
CA PHE A 404 56.67 -61.68 -46.46
C PHE A 404 55.28 -61.37 -45.87
N LEU A 405 54.73 -62.31 -45.08
CA LEU A 405 53.43 -62.16 -44.42
C LEU A 405 53.45 -61.15 -43.27
N MET A 406 54.59 -60.91 -42.62
CA MET A 406 54.70 -60.01 -41.47
C MET A 406 54.26 -58.55 -41.78
N PRO A 407 54.84 -57.85 -42.77
CA PRO A 407 54.40 -56.49 -43.10
C PRO A 407 52.96 -56.47 -43.63
N LEU A 408 52.52 -57.53 -44.29
CA LEU A 408 51.16 -57.66 -44.83
C LEU A 408 50.13 -57.84 -43.70
N ALA A 409 50.43 -58.64 -42.69
CA ALA A 409 49.60 -58.86 -41.50
C ALA A 409 49.53 -57.59 -40.62
N CYS A 410 50.65 -56.90 -40.41
CA CYS A 410 50.69 -55.57 -39.77
C CYS A 410 49.80 -54.57 -40.52
N GLY A 411 49.95 -54.48 -41.84
CA GLY A 411 49.17 -53.56 -42.67
C GLY A 411 47.67 -53.85 -42.65
N LEU A 412 47.29 -55.13 -42.76
CA LEU A 412 45.88 -55.57 -42.75
C LEU A 412 45.21 -55.37 -41.39
N THR A 413 45.88 -55.69 -40.28
CA THR A 413 45.33 -55.50 -38.93
C THR A 413 45.18 -54.01 -38.60
N TRP A 414 46.18 -53.19 -38.93
CA TRP A 414 46.10 -51.73 -38.81
C TRP A 414 44.94 -51.16 -39.63
N PHE A 415 44.82 -51.55 -40.90
CA PHE A 415 43.76 -51.07 -41.78
C PHE A 415 42.38 -51.58 -41.35
N GLY A 416 42.29 -52.82 -40.87
CA GLY A 416 41.07 -53.44 -40.36
C GLY A 416 40.52 -52.72 -39.14
N ILE A 417 41.36 -52.47 -38.14
CA ILE A 417 41.00 -51.72 -36.92
C ILE A 417 40.60 -50.28 -37.28
N ARG A 418 41.38 -49.62 -38.15
CA ARG A 418 41.08 -48.25 -38.60
C ARG A 418 39.76 -48.16 -39.37
N ARG A 419 39.45 -49.16 -40.21
CA ARG A 419 38.20 -49.23 -40.98
C ARG A 419 36.98 -49.55 -40.10
N MET A 420 37.13 -50.43 -39.11
CA MET A 420 36.08 -50.69 -38.11
C MET A 420 35.72 -49.42 -37.34
N LYS A 421 36.73 -48.68 -36.87
CA LYS A 421 36.54 -47.40 -36.18
C LYS A 421 35.79 -46.39 -37.05
N HIS A 422 36.18 -46.29 -38.32
CA HIS A 422 35.55 -45.36 -39.25
C HIS A 422 34.08 -45.72 -39.57
N ARG A 423 33.66 -46.98 -39.35
CA ARG A 423 32.25 -47.38 -39.42
C ARG A 423 31.50 -47.08 -38.13
N ILE A 424 32.08 -47.41 -36.96
CA ILE A 424 31.44 -47.19 -35.66
C ILE A 424 31.23 -45.69 -35.38
N VAL A 425 32.21 -44.83 -35.72
CA VAL A 425 32.06 -43.36 -35.57
C VAL A 425 31.01 -42.81 -36.54
N LYS A 426 30.79 -43.46 -37.69
CA LYS A 426 29.80 -43.03 -38.68
C LYS A 426 28.37 -43.47 -38.30
N ASP A 427 28.24 -44.62 -37.62
CA ASP A 427 26.95 -45.12 -37.13
C ASP A 427 26.53 -44.49 -35.79
N GLY A 428 27.48 -44.07 -34.94
CA GLY A 428 27.19 -43.35 -33.68
C GLY A 428 26.78 -41.88 -33.87
N GLY A 429 26.93 -41.32 -35.07
CA GLY A 429 26.54 -39.95 -35.40
C GLY A 429 25.13 -39.78 -35.95
N SER A 430 24.33 -40.85 -36.06
CA SER A 430 22.95 -40.80 -36.55
C SER A 430 21.88 -40.70 -35.45
N HIS A 431 22.29 -40.65 -34.18
CA HIS A 431 21.41 -40.51 -33.02
C HIS A 431 21.85 -39.40 -32.05
N ALA A 432 22.30 -38.26 -32.58
CA ALA A 432 22.47 -37.02 -31.82
C ALA A 432 21.49 -35.96 -32.31
#